data_AF-A0A930EFE0-F1
#
_entry.id   AF-A0A930EFE0-F1
#
_cell.length_a   1.000
_cell.length_b   1.000
_cell.length_c   1.000
_cell.angle_alpha   90.00
_cell.angle_beta   90.00
_cell.angle_gamma   90.00
#
_symmetry.space_group_name_H-M   'P 1'
#
loop_
_entity.id
_entity.type
_entity.pdbx_description
1 polymer ?
#
loop_
_entity_poly.entity_id
_entity_poly.type
_entity_poly.pdbx_seq_one_letter_code
_entity_poly.pdbx_strand_id
1 'polypeptide(L)'
;MGVVNSRIKKCFSLFIAFMICITVFFSGLVYADDEEAPDADTAIAENYWAELEKSSYVDGGVYPKYLMKLQDSVLKNFDLARGGDSPSTGIYKNLNTLTYVAGMDMYEYISKPELQDNEGPNGDPNYQDNKYHNPFNFKFDSDFIKDRDQLNVYGDISVNNNTENAAIGTHAIGDKLNLDFSVNLGNLSKWQNSRLWLDINGHSKGTAWKTHGTEAYIATDSELVFIINIPRGITVPDVNDLKFRVDGLNSLKFKKAERDGDKLIIRVHPSLSESGYLPARDYYAYLKTISNVKISVEGLLVNSEAAVNENITITGSVVGVQDELVTDSMEVAKKKIGAGSDDVRAAYFFAAKQSISGRDAAAPQDKPNLISYTFKVNRAAENTTPSNHGKTVKVVKKTKTPKTGDDADIMLYVLLLGVSGAILTGVSYFRRRKVS
;
A
#
# COMPACT_ATOMS: atom_id res chain seq x y z
N MET A 1 -44.03 -46.68 52.24
CA MET A 1 -43.53 -46.38 50.88
C MET A 1 -43.90 -44.92 50.59
N GLY A 2 -43.04 -43.95 50.35
CA GLY A 2 -41.60 -43.84 50.15
C GLY A 2 -41.40 -42.37 49.75
N VAL A 3 -40.44 -41.71 50.40
CA VAL A 3 -40.17 -40.26 50.38
C VAL A 3 -39.84 -39.74 48.98
N VAL A 4 -40.55 -38.70 48.51
CA VAL A 4 -40.16 -37.91 47.32
C VAL A 4 -39.07 -36.95 47.72
N ASN A 5 -37.83 -37.28 47.34
CA ASN A 5 -36.63 -36.56 47.72
C ASN A 5 -36.19 -35.60 46.59
N SER A 6 -35.89 -34.37 47.00
CA SER A 6 -35.34 -33.26 46.23
C SER A 6 -34.01 -33.63 45.56
N ARG A 7 -34.03 -34.03 44.27
CA ARG A 7 -32.84 -34.13 43.40
C ARG A 7 -33.18 -34.00 41.91
N ILE A 8 -33.76 -32.87 41.48
CA ILE A 8 -33.85 -32.51 40.04
C ILE A 8 -33.52 -31.03 39.85
N LYS A 9 -32.39 -30.57 40.40
CA LYS A 9 -31.83 -29.21 40.12
C LYS A 9 -30.30 -29.17 40.07
N LYS A 10 -29.62 -30.26 39.72
CA LYS A 10 -28.14 -30.28 39.58
C LYS A 10 -27.57 -31.01 38.37
N CYS A 11 -28.37 -31.32 37.35
CA CYS A 11 -27.85 -31.89 36.08
C CYS A 11 -28.01 -30.98 34.85
N PHE A 12 -28.60 -29.78 35.00
CA PHE A 12 -28.68 -28.80 33.90
C PHE A 12 -27.51 -27.81 33.84
N SER A 13 -26.58 -27.85 34.82
CA SER A 13 -25.42 -26.95 34.85
C SER A 13 -24.16 -27.53 34.19
N LEU A 14 -24.16 -28.81 33.78
CA LEU A 14 -23.01 -29.43 33.10
C LEU A 14 -23.14 -29.46 31.57
N PHE A 15 -24.34 -29.30 31.02
CA PHE A 15 -24.52 -29.20 29.56
C PHE A 15 -24.23 -27.80 29.00
N ILE A 16 -24.29 -26.75 29.82
CA ILE A 16 -23.95 -25.38 29.42
C ILE A 16 -22.43 -25.14 29.49
N ALA A 17 -21.70 -25.90 30.32
CA ALA A 17 -20.24 -25.83 30.39
C ALA A 17 -19.51 -26.64 29.30
N PHE A 18 -20.21 -27.58 28.63
CA PHE A 18 -19.63 -28.39 27.56
C PHE A 18 -19.89 -27.83 26.14
N MET A 19 -20.75 -26.81 26.01
CA MET A 19 -21.02 -26.11 24.73
C MET A 19 -20.15 -24.86 24.54
N ILE A 20 -19.28 -24.50 25.48
CA ILE A 20 -18.31 -23.39 25.36
C ILE A 20 -16.94 -23.88 24.85
N CYS A 21 -16.75 -25.18 24.65
CA CYS A 21 -15.54 -25.75 24.07
C CYS A 21 -15.85 -26.49 22.77
N ILE A 22 -16.48 -25.82 21.80
CA ILE A 22 -16.14 -26.12 20.41
C ILE A 22 -14.72 -25.60 20.24
N THR A 23 -13.75 -26.45 20.58
CA THR A 23 -12.43 -26.35 20.00
C THR A 23 -12.65 -26.45 18.51
N VAL A 24 -12.66 -25.29 17.85
CA VAL A 24 -12.35 -25.26 16.43
C VAL A 24 -10.96 -25.87 16.37
N PHE A 25 -10.88 -27.13 15.96
CA PHE A 25 -9.61 -27.75 15.64
C PHE A 25 -9.13 -27.07 14.36
N PHE A 26 -8.56 -25.88 14.52
CA PHE A 26 -7.75 -25.26 13.49
C PHE A 26 -6.49 -26.13 13.39
N SER A 27 -6.35 -26.86 12.28
CA SER A 27 -5.18 -27.66 11.94
C SER A 27 -3.95 -26.80 11.57
N GLY A 28 -4.08 -25.47 11.62
CA GLY A 28 -2.97 -24.51 11.54
C GLY A 28 -2.43 -24.14 12.92
N LEU A 29 -1.11 -23.89 13.02
CA LEU A 29 -0.54 -23.20 14.17
C LEU A 29 -1.15 -21.79 14.24
N VAL A 30 -2.12 -21.59 15.13
CA VAL A 30 -2.62 -20.27 15.53
C VAL A 30 -1.89 -19.92 16.81
N TYR A 31 -1.13 -18.82 16.80
CA TYR A 31 -0.54 -18.30 18.02
C TYR A 31 -1.59 -17.41 18.70
N ALA A 32 -1.94 -17.74 19.95
CA ALA A 32 -2.39 -16.69 20.85
C ALA A 32 -1.15 -15.81 21.04
N ASP A 33 -1.12 -14.65 20.39
CA ASP A 33 -0.07 -13.69 20.71
C ASP A 33 -0.38 -13.18 22.12
N ASP A 34 0.57 -13.32 23.05
CA ASP A 34 0.45 -12.76 24.40
C ASP A 34 0.44 -11.22 24.37
N GLU A 35 0.73 -10.62 23.21
CA GLU A 35 0.63 -9.19 22.92
C GLU A 35 -0.72 -8.86 22.26
N GLU A 36 -1.68 -8.42 23.07
CA GLU A 36 -2.89 -7.74 22.60
C GLU A 36 -2.49 -6.56 21.70
N ALA A 37 -3.26 -6.31 20.63
CA ALA A 37 -3.01 -5.14 19.78
C ALA A 37 -2.94 -3.90 20.67
N PRO A 38 -1.92 -3.03 20.52
CA PRO A 38 -1.77 -1.87 21.39
C PRO A 38 -3.04 -1.02 21.41
N ASP A 39 -3.34 -0.41 22.55
CA ASP A 39 -4.47 0.52 22.60
C ASP A 39 -4.28 1.72 21.66
N ALA A 40 -5.38 2.41 21.38
CA ALA A 40 -5.38 3.53 20.45
C ALA A 40 -4.45 4.69 20.88
N ASP A 41 -4.28 4.94 22.17
CA ASP A 41 -3.39 6.00 22.67
C ASP A 41 -1.93 5.65 22.40
N THR A 42 -1.55 4.40 22.66
CA THR A 42 -0.21 3.86 22.39
C THR A 42 0.08 3.89 20.90
N ALA A 43 -0.85 3.41 20.06
CA ALA A 43 -0.68 3.43 18.61
C ALA A 43 -0.45 4.86 18.07
N ILE A 44 -1.24 5.84 18.55
CA ILE A 44 -1.10 7.25 18.15
C ILE A 44 0.23 7.83 18.64
N ALA A 45 0.66 7.52 19.88
CA ALA A 45 1.88 8.06 20.45
C ALA A 45 3.15 7.54 19.77
N GLU A 46 3.16 6.28 19.33
CA GLU A 46 4.32 5.66 18.69
C GLU A 46 4.42 5.93 17.18
N ASN A 47 3.32 6.29 16.52
CA ASN A 47 3.31 6.51 15.08
C ASN A 47 3.83 7.90 14.72
N TYR A 48 5.10 7.96 14.32
CA TYR A 48 5.77 9.20 13.90
C TYR A 48 5.78 9.40 12.37
N TRP A 49 5.26 8.45 11.58
CA TRP A 49 5.29 8.50 10.11
C TRP A 49 3.93 8.84 9.49
N ALA A 50 2.83 8.71 10.24
CA ALA A 50 1.50 9.17 9.84
C ALA A 50 0.76 9.78 11.04
N GLU A 51 -0.07 10.79 10.77
CA GLU A 51 -0.92 11.36 11.80
C GLU A 51 -2.17 10.52 11.98
N LEU A 52 -2.44 10.13 13.23
CA LEU A 52 -3.55 9.26 13.61
C LEU A 52 -4.47 9.95 14.61
N GLU A 53 -5.73 9.53 14.67
CA GLU A 53 -6.72 10.00 15.64
C GLU A 53 -7.61 8.87 16.14
N LYS A 54 -8.26 9.11 17.28
CA LYS A 54 -9.24 8.17 17.81
C LYS A 54 -10.54 8.23 17.01
N SER A 55 -11.19 7.09 16.84
CA SER A 55 -12.52 7.02 16.24
C SER A 55 -13.33 5.89 16.87
N SER A 56 -14.55 6.21 17.30
CA SER A 56 -15.48 5.21 17.88
C SER A 56 -16.21 4.38 16.82
N TYR A 57 -15.96 4.64 15.54
CA TYR A 57 -16.65 4.00 14.42
C TYR A 57 -15.89 2.82 13.80
N VAL A 58 -14.69 2.57 14.30
CA VAL A 58 -13.74 1.59 13.80
C VAL A 58 -13.30 0.76 15.01
N ASP A 59 -13.43 -0.56 14.92
CA ASP A 59 -12.92 -1.48 15.93
C ASP A 59 -11.39 -1.25 16.10
N GLY A 60 -10.86 -1.31 17.32
CA GLY A 60 -9.47 -0.89 17.63
C GLY A 60 -9.28 0.63 17.80
N GLY A 61 -10.24 1.45 17.37
CA GLY A 61 -10.33 2.85 17.80
C GLY A 61 -9.35 3.83 17.15
N VAL A 62 -8.56 3.42 16.15
CA VAL A 62 -7.53 4.25 15.49
C VAL A 62 -7.89 4.52 14.03
N TYR A 63 -7.72 5.77 13.60
CA TYR A 63 -8.05 6.24 12.24
C TYR A 63 -6.91 7.11 11.68
N PRO A 64 -6.46 6.92 10.43
CA PRO A 64 -5.52 7.85 9.81
C PRO A 64 -6.19 9.20 9.57
N LYS A 65 -5.57 10.28 10.03
CA LYS A 65 -6.06 11.63 9.78
C LYS A 65 -6.08 11.94 8.28
N TYR A 66 -6.89 12.92 7.90
CA TYR A 66 -7.05 13.45 6.53
C TYR A 66 -7.85 12.58 5.55
N LEU A 67 -8.01 11.29 5.83
CA LEU A 67 -8.96 10.45 5.10
C LEU A 67 -10.39 10.94 5.31
N MET A 68 -11.22 10.76 4.29
CA MET A 68 -12.66 10.89 4.36
C MET A 68 -13.18 10.01 5.49
N LYS A 69 -14.25 10.43 6.13
CA LYS A 69 -14.90 9.65 7.17
C LYS A 69 -15.78 8.57 6.54
N LEU A 70 -15.83 7.37 7.13
CA LEU A 70 -16.66 6.27 6.59
C LEU A 70 -18.17 6.59 6.56
N GLN A 71 -18.59 7.60 7.32
CA GLN A 71 -19.94 8.16 7.34
C GLN A 71 -20.21 9.06 6.13
N ASP A 72 -19.15 9.57 5.48
CA ASP A 72 -19.23 10.36 4.26
C ASP A 72 -19.09 9.49 3.00
N SER A 73 -18.68 8.23 3.16
CA SER A 73 -18.55 7.27 2.07
C SER A 73 -19.86 7.06 1.30
N VAL A 74 -19.77 6.78 0.00
CA VAL A 74 -20.93 6.36 -0.80
C VAL A 74 -21.52 5.03 -0.33
N LEU A 75 -20.78 4.26 0.48
CA LEU A 75 -21.21 3.00 1.09
C LEU A 75 -21.77 3.17 2.51
N LYS A 76 -21.95 4.41 3.00
CA LYS A 76 -22.42 4.72 4.37
C LYS A 76 -23.75 4.08 4.79
N ASN A 77 -24.56 3.61 3.83
CA ASN A 77 -25.85 2.98 4.10
C ASN A 77 -25.74 1.50 4.49
N PHE A 78 -24.53 0.93 4.47
CA PHE A 78 -24.25 -0.42 4.92
C PHE A 78 -23.42 -0.38 6.20
N ASP A 79 -23.79 -1.20 7.16
CA ASP A 79 -23.02 -1.40 8.37
C ASP A 79 -21.69 -2.10 8.02
N LEU A 80 -20.62 -1.70 8.70
CA LEU A 80 -19.36 -2.43 8.64
C LEU A 80 -19.57 -3.82 9.25
N ALA A 81 -19.02 -4.84 8.59
CA ALA A 81 -18.99 -6.19 9.13
C ALA A 81 -18.35 -6.19 10.52
N ARG A 82 -19.11 -6.62 11.53
CA ARG A 82 -18.64 -6.70 12.92
C ARG A 82 -17.79 -7.94 13.12
N GLY A 83 -16.66 -7.81 13.81
CA GLY A 83 -15.87 -8.97 14.27
C GLY A 83 -14.41 -9.04 13.81
N GLY A 84 -13.86 -7.96 13.26
CA GLY A 84 -12.43 -7.82 13.04
C GLY A 84 -12.03 -6.39 13.39
N ASP A 85 -11.10 -6.24 14.34
CA ASP A 85 -10.39 -4.99 14.63
C ASP A 85 -10.11 -4.26 13.32
N SER A 86 -10.42 -2.96 13.19
CA SER A 86 -10.38 -2.24 11.91
C SER A 86 -9.08 -2.53 11.17
N PRO A 87 -9.13 -3.43 10.17
CA PRO A 87 -7.92 -4.14 9.84
C PRO A 87 -7.00 -3.17 9.14
N SER A 88 -5.76 -3.11 9.61
CA SER A 88 -4.86 -2.05 9.22
C SER A 88 -3.42 -2.52 9.11
N THR A 89 -2.67 -1.80 8.29
CA THR A 89 -1.23 -2.00 8.13
C THR A 89 -0.48 -0.70 8.30
N GLY A 90 0.64 -0.76 9.01
CA GLY A 90 1.46 0.41 9.32
C GLY A 90 0.82 1.45 10.25
N ILE A 91 -0.29 1.12 10.91
CA ILE A 91 -0.86 1.93 11.99
C ILE A 91 -0.13 1.66 13.30
N TYR A 92 0.10 0.38 13.60
CA TYR A 92 0.89 -0.06 14.74
C TYR A 92 2.35 -0.26 14.32
N LYS A 93 3.27 0.05 15.24
CA LYS A 93 4.72 0.06 14.95
C LYS A 93 5.25 -1.31 14.53
N ASN A 94 4.88 -2.35 15.27
CA ASN A 94 5.38 -3.71 15.08
C ASN A 94 4.29 -4.72 14.71
N LEU A 95 3.08 -4.24 14.40
CA LEU A 95 1.91 -5.10 14.20
C LEU A 95 1.09 -4.69 12.97
N ASN A 96 0.55 -5.68 12.26
CA ASN A 96 -0.44 -5.50 11.20
C ASN A 96 -1.71 -6.25 11.58
N THR A 97 -2.82 -5.53 11.76
CA THR A 97 -4.11 -6.12 12.14
C THR A 97 -4.90 -6.65 10.95
N LEU A 98 -4.37 -6.55 9.72
CA LEU A 98 -4.98 -7.14 8.53
C LEU A 98 -5.31 -8.63 8.71
N THR A 99 -4.42 -9.39 9.37
CA THR A 99 -4.58 -10.84 9.56
C THR A 99 -5.29 -11.21 10.85
N TYR A 100 -5.76 -10.25 11.65
CA TYR A 100 -6.41 -10.51 12.91
C TYR A 100 -7.88 -10.86 12.69
N VAL A 101 -8.31 -11.97 13.28
CA VAL A 101 -9.72 -12.41 13.25
C VAL A 101 -10.10 -12.83 14.66
N ALA A 102 -11.13 -12.19 15.23
CA ALA A 102 -11.58 -12.44 16.61
C ALA A 102 -10.44 -12.38 17.65
N GLY A 103 -9.53 -11.41 17.53
CA GLY A 103 -8.40 -11.20 18.44
C GLY A 103 -7.22 -12.17 18.26
N MET A 104 -7.22 -13.01 17.22
CA MET A 104 -6.12 -13.94 16.93
C MET A 104 -5.42 -13.58 15.62
N ASP A 105 -4.09 -13.64 15.60
CA ASP A 105 -3.33 -13.48 14.36
C ASP A 105 -3.42 -14.74 13.50
N MET A 106 -4.15 -14.64 12.39
CA MET A 106 -4.35 -15.73 11.44
C MET A 106 -3.32 -15.74 10.29
N TYR A 107 -2.21 -15.00 10.40
CA TYR A 107 -1.22 -14.88 9.32
C TYR A 107 -0.73 -16.24 8.78
N GLU A 108 -0.37 -17.19 9.64
CA GLU A 108 0.12 -18.51 9.22
C GLU A 108 -0.93 -19.30 8.42
N TYR A 109 -2.21 -19.10 8.74
CA TYR A 109 -3.33 -19.70 8.04
C TYR A 109 -3.63 -18.99 6.70
N ILE A 110 -3.59 -17.66 6.70
CA ILE A 110 -3.83 -16.82 5.50
C ILE A 110 -2.69 -16.98 4.49
N SER A 111 -1.46 -17.17 4.95
CA SER A 111 -0.28 -17.32 4.07
C SER A 111 -0.12 -18.73 3.49
N LYS A 112 -0.94 -19.69 3.93
CA LYS A 112 -0.94 -21.08 3.43
C LYS A 112 -2.34 -21.48 2.94
N PRO A 113 -2.91 -20.75 1.97
CA PRO A 113 -4.24 -21.04 1.41
C PRO A 113 -4.37 -22.47 0.88
N GLU A 114 -3.26 -23.09 0.45
CA GLU A 114 -3.16 -24.47 -0.01
C GLU A 114 -3.29 -25.54 1.08
N LEU A 115 -3.28 -25.14 2.36
CA LEU A 115 -3.41 -26.03 3.52
C LEU A 115 -4.73 -25.86 4.27
N GLN A 116 -5.62 -24.97 3.80
CA GLN A 116 -6.90 -24.75 4.47
C GLN A 116 -7.77 -26.00 4.34
N ASP A 117 -8.43 -26.45 5.39
CA ASP A 117 -9.32 -27.60 5.27
C ASP A 117 -10.68 -27.13 4.71
N ASN A 118 -11.17 -27.79 3.67
CA ASN A 118 -12.53 -27.61 3.16
C ASN A 118 -13.36 -28.83 3.58
N GLU A 119 -14.40 -28.63 4.39
CA GLU A 119 -15.34 -29.74 4.64
C GLU A 119 -16.11 -30.06 3.35
N GLY A 120 -16.45 -31.35 3.22
CA GLY A 120 -17.09 -31.94 2.06
C GLY A 120 -18.40 -31.27 1.64
N PRO A 121 -19.13 -31.86 0.67
CA PRO A 121 -20.17 -31.18 -0.08
C PRO A 121 -21.23 -30.60 0.87
N ASN A 122 -21.12 -29.30 1.16
CA ASN A 122 -22.05 -28.51 1.97
C ASN A 122 -23.34 -28.22 1.17
N GLY A 123 -23.87 -29.24 0.48
CA GLY A 123 -24.95 -29.12 -0.51
C GLY A 123 -24.51 -28.64 -1.89
N ASP A 124 -23.19 -28.53 -2.16
CA ASP A 124 -22.67 -28.02 -3.43
C ASP A 124 -22.47 -29.12 -4.49
N PRO A 125 -23.22 -29.09 -5.62
CA PRO A 125 -23.05 -30.05 -6.71
C PRO A 125 -21.74 -29.89 -7.50
N ASN A 126 -21.00 -28.80 -7.32
CA ASN A 126 -19.72 -28.53 -7.98
C ASN A 126 -18.49 -28.83 -7.10
N TYR A 127 -18.68 -29.53 -5.98
CA TYR A 127 -17.58 -30.10 -5.20
C TYR A 127 -16.76 -31.06 -6.08
N GLN A 128 -15.60 -30.62 -6.57
CA GLN A 128 -14.72 -31.47 -7.37
C GLN A 128 -13.58 -32.01 -6.49
N ASP A 129 -13.55 -33.33 -6.34
CA ASP A 129 -12.40 -34.12 -5.85
C ASP A 129 -11.78 -33.72 -4.49
N ASN A 130 -12.57 -33.24 -3.52
CA ASN A 130 -12.03 -32.70 -2.26
C ASN A 130 -11.07 -31.51 -2.44
N LYS A 131 -11.29 -30.67 -3.46
CA LYS A 131 -10.46 -29.50 -3.76
C LYS A 131 -11.17 -28.19 -3.40
N TYR A 132 -10.37 -27.14 -3.22
CA TYR A 132 -10.81 -25.76 -3.04
C TYR A 132 -11.62 -25.21 -4.22
N HIS A 133 -12.48 -24.24 -3.95
CA HIS A 133 -13.07 -23.40 -4.98
C HIS A 133 -12.05 -22.33 -5.39
N ASN A 134 -11.56 -22.44 -6.63
CA ASN A 134 -10.68 -21.44 -7.24
C ASN A 134 -11.31 -20.84 -8.51
N PRO A 135 -12.47 -20.13 -8.39
CA PRO A 135 -13.17 -19.60 -9.56
C PRO A 135 -12.38 -18.53 -10.34
N PHE A 136 -11.34 -17.96 -9.73
CA PHE A 136 -10.50 -16.91 -10.30
C PHE A 136 -9.16 -17.42 -10.85
N ASN A 137 -8.90 -18.73 -10.78
CA ASN A 137 -7.63 -19.36 -11.18
C ASN A 137 -6.39 -18.73 -10.51
N PHE A 138 -6.49 -18.40 -9.22
CA PHE A 138 -5.37 -17.91 -8.44
C PHE A 138 -4.25 -18.94 -8.37
N LYS A 139 -3.01 -18.45 -8.43
CA LYS A 139 -1.81 -19.26 -8.29
C LYS A 139 -1.25 -19.15 -6.87
N PHE A 140 -1.16 -20.27 -6.16
CA PHE A 140 -0.74 -20.29 -4.75
C PHE A 140 0.66 -19.72 -4.50
N ASP A 141 1.57 -19.84 -5.48
CA ASP A 141 2.95 -19.37 -5.39
C ASP A 141 3.11 -17.86 -5.60
N SER A 142 2.18 -17.19 -6.29
CA SER A 142 2.33 -15.78 -6.66
C SER A 142 1.20 -14.85 -6.22
N ASP A 143 -0.03 -15.36 -6.09
CA ASP A 143 -1.24 -14.53 -5.97
C ASP A 143 -1.67 -14.30 -4.52
N PHE A 144 -0.92 -14.79 -3.54
CA PHE A 144 -1.25 -14.72 -2.11
C PHE A 144 -0.11 -14.10 -1.30
N ILE A 145 -0.45 -13.61 -0.11
CA ILE A 145 0.56 -13.20 0.87
C ILE A 145 1.31 -14.44 1.34
N LYS A 146 2.64 -14.37 1.34
CA LYS A 146 3.55 -15.45 1.76
C LYS A 146 4.60 -14.98 2.78
N ASP A 147 4.79 -13.67 2.89
CA ASP A 147 5.71 -13.04 3.85
C ASP A 147 4.98 -11.92 4.62
N ARG A 148 5.25 -11.76 5.93
CA ARG A 148 4.64 -10.73 6.76
C ARG A 148 4.97 -9.33 6.26
N ASP A 149 6.14 -9.15 5.66
CA ASP A 149 6.53 -7.88 5.05
C ASP A 149 5.62 -7.48 3.89
N GLN A 150 5.01 -8.45 3.20
CA GLN A 150 4.06 -8.15 2.12
C GLN A 150 2.76 -7.52 2.60
N LEU A 151 2.48 -7.56 3.91
CA LEU A 151 1.36 -6.83 4.51
C LEU A 151 1.67 -5.32 4.64
N ASN A 152 2.94 -4.91 4.67
CA ASN A 152 3.31 -3.51 4.75
C ASN A 152 3.04 -2.80 3.41
N VAL A 153 2.68 -1.52 3.52
CA VAL A 153 2.64 -0.59 2.40
C VAL A 153 3.82 0.36 2.51
N TYR A 154 4.53 0.56 1.40
CA TYR A 154 5.74 1.37 1.36
C TYR A 154 5.55 2.60 0.48
N GLY A 155 6.11 3.75 0.88
CA GLY A 155 6.08 4.96 0.09
C GLY A 155 7.37 5.77 0.20
N ASP A 156 7.72 6.48 -0.87
CA ASP A 156 8.99 7.21 -0.98
C ASP A 156 8.78 8.55 -1.68
N ILE A 157 9.52 9.56 -1.22
CA ILE A 157 9.63 10.86 -1.88
C ILE A 157 10.91 10.87 -2.71
N SER A 158 10.81 11.36 -3.93
CA SER A 158 11.95 11.66 -4.76
C SER A 158 11.81 13.05 -5.37
N VAL A 159 12.92 13.71 -5.64
CA VAL A 159 12.94 14.94 -6.43
C VAL A 159 13.83 14.69 -7.63
N ASN A 160 13.34 15.04 -8.83
CA ASN A 160 14.06 14.79 -10.08
C ASN A 160 14.50 13.32 -10.25
N ASN A 161 13.66 12.38 -9.80
CA ASN A 161 13.90 10.92 -9.77
C ASN A 161 15.01 10.45 -8.83
N ASN A 162 15.41 11.26 -7.85
CA ASN A 162 16.37 10.86 -6.81
C ASN A 162 15.69 10.88 -5.43
N THR A 163 15.79 9.78 -4.69
CA THR A 163 15.35 9.67 -3.29
C THR A 163 16.43 10.14 -2.30
N GLU A 164 17.63 10.46 -2.79
CA GLU A 164 18.82 10.78 -1.99
C GLU A 164 19.21 9.64 -1.04
N ASN A 165 18.94 8.41 -1.46
CA ASN A 165 19.28 7.20 -0.70
C ASN A 165 20.78 6.88 -0.68
N ALA A 166 21.51 7.27 -1.72
CA ALA A 166 22.94 7.00 -1.84
C ALA A 166 23.80 8.07 -1.17
N ALA A 167 23.39 9.34 -1.29
CA ALA A 167 24.09 10.50 -0.73
C ALA A 167 23.13 11.70 -0.68
N ILE A 168 23.47 12.73 0.09
CA ILE A 168 22.71 13.98 0.16
C ILE A 168 23.08 14.87 -1.03
N GLY A 169 22.13 15.10 -1.94
CA GLY A 169 22.25 16.03 -3.06
C GLY A 169 22.21 17.51 -2.66
N THR A 170 22.34 18.39 -3.67
CA THR A 170 22.36 19.84 -3.47
C THR A 170 21.42 20.57 -4.41
N HIS A 171 20.75 21.61 -3.92
CA HIS A 171 19.97 22.56 -4.72
C HIS A 171 20.43 23.99 -4.44
N ALA A 172 20.27 24.90 -5.40
CA ALA A 172 20.50 26.31 -5.24
C ALA A 172 19.18 27.06 -4.92
N ILE A 173 19.31 28.25 -4.33
CA ILE A 173 18.18 29.17 -4.19
C ILE A 173 17.64 29.50 -5.59
N GLY A 174 16.33 29.37 -5.77
CA GLY A 174 15.63 29.55 -7.04
C GLY A 174 15.40 28.24 -7.81
N ASP A 175 16.00 27.13 -7.40
CA ASP A 175 15.76 25.84 -8.05
C ASP A 175 14.31 25.40 -7.91
N LYS A 176 13.78 24.83 -8.98
CA LYS A 176 12.47 24.19 -8.99
C LYS A 176 12.61 22.73 -8.58
N LEU A 177 11.75 22.29 -7.69
CA LEU A 177 11.69 20.90 -7.24
C LEU A 177 10.49 20.23 -7.89
N ASN A 178 10.76 19.27 -8.78
CA ASN A 178 9.75 18.35 -9.29
C ASN A 178 9.71 17.14 -8.36
N LEU A 179 8.74 17.15 -7.45
CA LEU A 179 8.61 16.15 -6.40
C LEU A 179 7.70 15.02 -6.89
N ASP A 180 8.19 13.80 -6.82
CA ASP A 180 7.44 12.57 -7.05
C ASP A 180 7.26 11.86 -5.69
N PHE A 181 6.01 11.74 -5.23
CA PHE A 181 5.65 10.97 -4.05
C PHE A 181 4.96 9.68 -4.50
N SER A 182 5.60 8.54 -4.23
CA SER A 182 5.14 7.22 -4.65
C SER A 182 4.69 6.36 -3.48
N VAL A 183 3.76 5.43 -3.74
CA VAL A 183 3.34 4.37 -2.83
C VAL A 183 3.22 3.05 -3.59
N ASN A 184 3.81 1.99 -3.03
CA ASN A 184 3.78 0.64 -3.56
C ASN A 184 2.59 -0.13 -2.97
N LEU A 185 1.62 -0.40 -3.84
CA LEU A 185 0.42 -1.19 -3.58
C LEU A 185 0.45 -2.55 -4.31
N GLY A 186 1.62 -3.01 -4.75
CA GLY A 186 1.75 -4.26 -5.52
C GLY A 186 1.31 -5.52 -4.78
N ASN A 187 1.32 -5.50 -3.43
CA ASN A 187 0.79 -6.60 -2.61
C ASN A 187 -0.71 -6.46 -2.29
N LEU A 188 -1.39 -5.38 -2.72
CA LEU A 188 -2.82 -5.18 -2.49
C LEU A 188 -3.65 -6.33 -3.07
N SER A 189 -3.35 -6.73 -4.31
CA SER A 189 -4.02 -7.86 -4.95
C SER A 189 -3.82 -9.16 -4.18
N LYS A 190 -2.60 -9.42 -3.68
CA LYS A 190 -2.30 -10.61 -2.88
C LYS A 190 -3.06 -10.63 -1.57
N TRP A 191 -3.10 -9.51 -0.87
CA TRP A 191 -3.87 -9.35 0.36
C TRP A 191 -5.36 -9.64 0.09
N GLN A 192 -5.93 -8.99 -0.91
CA GLN A 192 -7.34 -9.16 -1.27
C GLN A 192 -7.69 -10.58 -1.73
N ASN A 193 -6.81 -11.24 -2.49
CA ASN A 193 -7.00 -12.64 -2.86
C ASN A 193 -6.96 -13.56 -1.63
N SER A 194 -6.03 -13.30 -0.69
CA SER A 194 -5.89 -14.12 0.53
C SER A 194 -7.12 -13.98 1.44
N ARG A 195 -7.65 -12.76 1.58
CA ARG A 195 -8.91 -12.49 2.27
C ARG A 195 -10.09 -13.18 1.59
N LEU A 196 -10.25 -12.97 0.27
CA LEU A 196 -11.34 -13.60 -0.48
C LEU A 196 -11.31 -15.12 -0.31
N TRP A 197 -10.12 -15.72 -0.39
CA TRP A 197 -9.95 -17.16 -0.28
C TRP A 197 -10.45 -17.69 1.06
N LEU A 198 -10.11 -17.02 2.16
CA LEU A 198 -10.66 -17.33 3.49
C LEU A 198 -12.18 -17.17 3.52
N ASP A 199 -12.73 -16.22 2.78
CA ASP A 199 -14.16 -15.97 2.80
C ASP A 199 -14.97 -16.99 1.98
N ILE A 200 -14.40 -17.46 0.86
CA ILE A 200 -15.09 -18.38 -0.05
C ILE A 200 -14.75 -19.87 0.17
N ASN A 201 -13.68 -20.17 0.90
CA ASN A 201 -13.26 -21.54 1.23
C ASN A 201 -13.22 -21.75 2.75
N GLY A 202 -13.71 -22.90 3.22
CA GLY A 202 -13.63 -23.30 4.63
C GLY A 202 -14.86 -24.05 5.12
N HIS A 203 -14.74 -24.66 6.31
CA HIS A 203 -15.70 -25.62 6.87
C HIS A 203 -17.17 -25.17 6.87
N SER A 204 -17.44 -23.89 7.08
CA SER A 204 -18.81 -23.35 7.21
C SER A 204 -19.22 -22.39 6.08
N LYS A 205 -18.49 -22.38 4.95
CA LYS A 205 -18.67 -21.36 3.91
C LYS A 205 -19.77 -21.65 2.87
N GLY A 206 -20.31 -22.87 2.83
CA GLY A 206 -21.46 -23.21 1.97
C GLY A 206 -21.25 -22.79 0.51
N THR A 207 -22.14 -21.94 -0.02
CA THR A 207 -22.07 -21.40 -1.40
C THR A 207 -21.39 -20.03 -1.51
N ALA A 208 -20.57 -19.61 -0.54
CA ALA A 208 -19.91 -18.30 -0.55
C ALA A 208 -19.01 -18.07 -1.79
N TRP A 209 -18.38 -19.12 -2.32
CA TRP A 209 -17.63 -19.02 -3.58
C TRP A 209 -18.50 -18.57 -4.77
N LYS A 210 -19.81 -18.82 -4.69
CA LYS A 210 -20.78 -18.39 -5.68
C LYS A 210 -21.26 -16.98 -5.36
N THR A 211 -21.79 -16.76 -4.17
CA THR A 211 -22.45 -15.49 -3.78
C THR A 211 -21.47 -14.33 -3.55
N HIS A 212 -20.27 -14.60 -3.01
CA HIS A 212 -19.21 -13.59 -2.79
C HIS A 212 -18.11 -13.68 -3.87
N GLY A 213 -18.04 -14.79 -4.60
CA GLY A 213 -17.08 -15.02 -5.67
C GLY A 213 -17.65 -14.78 -7.06
N THR A 214 -18.23 -15.81 -7.70
CA THR A 214 -18.54 -15.75 -9.15
C THR A 214 -19.73 -14.89 -9.54
N GLU A 215 -20.69 -14.70 -8.64
CA GLU A 215 -21.93 -13.94 -8.89
C GLU A 215 -21.93 -12.57 -8.20
N ALA A 216 -20.89 -12.28 -7.42
CA ALA A 216 -20.78 -11.04 -6.68
C ALA A 216 -20.47 -9.82 -7.56
N TYR A 217 -20.89 -8.67 -7.05
CA TYR A 217 -20.52 -7.34 -7.47
C TYR A 217 -19.79 -6.66 -6.31
N ILE A 218 -18.72 -5.95 -6.65
CA ILE A 218 -17.86 -5.21 -5.72
C ILE A 218 -18.02 -3.73 -5.99
N ALA A 219 -18.57 -2.99 -5.04
CA ALA A 219 -18.57 -1.53 -5.04
C ALA A 219 -17.53 -1.01 -4.05
N THR A 220 -16.88 0.11 -4.36
CA THR A 220 -15.85 0.68 -3.48
C THR A 220 -15.96 2.19 -3.37
N ASP A 221 -15.50 2.71 -2.25
CA ASP A 221 -15.17 4.13 -2.06
C ASP A 221 -13.78 4.22 -1.45
N SER A 222 -12.74 3.95 -2.25
CA SER A 222 -11.38 3.99 -1.74
C SER A 222 -10.80 5.40 -1.86
N GLU A 223 -9.89 5.76 -0.95
CA GLU A 223 -9.17 7.04 -0.99
C GLU A 223 -7.69 6.83 -0.67
N LEU A 224 -6.86 7.60 -1.37
CA LEU A 224 -5.45 7.78 -1.07
C LEU A 224 -5.20 9.26 -0.75
N VAL A 225 -4.47 9.53 0.33
CA VAL A 225 -4.08 10.88 0.72
C VAL A 225 -2.57 10.95 0.89
N PHE A 226 -1.94 11.84 0.13
CA PHE A 226 -0.53 12.16 0.23
C PHE A 226 -0.40 13.49 0.99
N ILE A 227 0.34 13.46 2.08
CA ILE A 227 0.61 14.63 2.93
C ILE A 227 2.08 14.94 2.80
N ILE A 228 2.42 16.15 2.34
CA ILE A 228 3.80 16.62 2.23
C ILE A 228 3.98 17.78 3.21
N ASN A 229 4.85 17.59 4.19
CA ASN A 229 5.26 18.64 5.11
C ASN A 229 6.35 19.45 4.43
N ILE A 230 6.07 20.73 4.18
CA ILE A 230 6.95 21.62 3.44
C ILE A 230 7.79 22.43 4.45
N PRO A 231 9.11 22.21 4.51
CA PRO A 231 9.97 22.89 5.46
C PRO A 231 10.15 24.36 5.10
N ARG A 232 10.63 25.13 6.08
CA ARG A 232 11.17 26.47 5.81
C ARG A 232 12.27 26.39 4.75
N GLY A 233 12.30 27.36 3.84
CA GLY A 233 13.21 27.37 2.70
C GLY A 233 12.61 26.82 1.41
N ILE A 234 11.39 26.26 1.46
CA ILE A 234 10.62 25.87 0.28
C ILE A 234 9.37 26.74 0.19
N THR A 235 9.14 27.33 -0.99
CA THR A 235 7.87 28.00 -1.28
C THR A 235 6.94 27.04 -1.98
N VAL A 236 5.73 26.93 -1.44
CA VAL A 236 4.56 26.47 -2.18
C VAL A 236 3.88 27.73 -2.74
N PRO A 237 3.74 27.88 -4.06
CA PRO A 237 2.88 28.92 -4.62
C PRO A 237 1.42 28.68 -4.20
N ASP A 238 0.48 29.46 -4.74
CA ASP A 238 -0.93 29.10 -4.59
C ASP A 238 -1.13 27.65 -5.06
N VAL A 239 -1.90 26.85 -4.32
CA VAL A 239 -2.12 25.42 -4.67
C VAL A 239 -2.73 25.29 -6.05
N ASN A 240 -3.49 26.30 -6.50
CA ASN A 240 -4.06 26.35 -7.86
C ASN A 240 -3.00 26.57 -8.96
N ASP A 241 -1.82 27.07 -8.60
CA ASP A 241 -0.69 27.27 -9.53
C ASP A 241 0.22 26.04 -9.63
N LEU A 242 0.07 25.07 -8.72
CA LEU A 242 0.79 23.81 -8.77
C LEU A 242 0.26 22.92 -9.90
N LYS A 243 1.15 22.14 -10.50
CA LYS A 243 0.76 21.10 -11.46
C LYS A 243 0.88 19.73 -10.81
N PHE A 244 -0.22 18.98 -10.92
CA PHE A 244 -0.32 17.62 -10.39
C PHE A 244 -0.45 16.63 -11.54
N ARG A 245 0.35 15.55 -11.51
CA ARG A 245 0.14 14.36 -12.34
C ARG A 245 -0.01 13.14 -11.43
N VAL A 246 -0.93 12.25 -11.79
CA VAL A 246 -1.18 11.00 -11.08
C VAL A 246 -0.93 9.86 -12.05
N ASP A 247 0.02 8.99 -11.71
CA ASP A 247 0.40 7.82 -12.50
C ASP A 247 0.12 6.53 -11.70
N GLY A 248 -0.02 5.40 -12.41
CA GLY A 248 0.00 4.07 -11.78
C GLY A 248 -1.34 3.37 -11.55
N LEU A 249 -2.44 4.00 -11.93
CA LEU A 249 -3.78 3.41 -11.87
C LEU A 249 -4.64 3.94 -13.02
N ASN A 250 -5.18 3.02 -13.83
CA ASN A 250 -5.94 3.32 -15.06
C ASN A 250 -7.33 3.98 -14.83
N SER A 251 -7.61 4.47 -13.63
CA SER A 251 -8.89 5.05 -13.23
C SER A 251 -8.80 6.05 -12.08
N LEU A 252 -7.59 6.50 -11.71
CA LEU A 252 -7.44 7.56 -10.72
C LEU A 252 -7.74 8.91 -11.33
N LYS A 253 -8.54 9.71 -10.63
CA LYS A 253 -8.63 11.14 -10.88
C LYS A 253 -8.05 11.87 -9.67
N PHE A 254 -7.09 12.75 -9.92
CA PHE A 254 -6.77 13.80 -8.97
C PHE A 254 -8.06 14.50 -8.57
N LYS A 255 -8.37 14.54 -7.27
CA LYS A 255 -9.62 15.13 -6.80
C LYS A 255 -9.39 16.56 -6.35
N LYS A 256 -8.45 16.73 -5.43
CA LYS A 256 -8.18 18.02 -4.78
C LYS A 256 -6.78 18.01 -4.18
N ALA A 257 -6.12 19.17 -4.21
CA ALA A 257 -5.04 19.49 -3.29
C ALA A 257 -5.45 20.70 -2.45
N GLU A 258 -4.93 20.78 -1.23
CA GLU A 258 -5.11 21.95 -0.37
C GLU A 258 -3.87 22.19 0.48
N ARG A 259 -3.75 23.42 0.96
CA ARG A 259 -2.72 23.83 1.91
C ARG A 259 -3.34 23.96 3.29
N ASP A 260 -2.73 23.29 4.26
CA ASP A 260 -3.05 23.45 5.69
C ASP A 260 -1.76 23.79 6.43
N GLY A 261 -1.56 25.08 6.73
CA GLY A 261 -0.32 25.58 7.30
C GLY A 261 0.91 25.24 6.44
N ASP A 262 1.79 24.42 7.00
CA ASP A 262 3.01 23.93 6.36
C ASP A 262 2.81 22.64 5.52
N LYS A 263 1.59 22.11 5.46
CA LYS A 263 1.25 20.84 4.78
C LYS A 263 0.58 21.06 3.43
N LEU A 264 1.02 20.31 2.43
CA LEU A 264 0.31 20.15 1.16
C LEU A 264 -0.38 18.79 1.20
N ILE A 265 -1.72 18.79 1.18
CA ILE A 265 -2.55 17.60 1.30
C ILE A 265 -3.19 17.32 -0.05
N ILE A 266 -2.87 16.17 -0.65
CA ILE A 266 -3.30 15.79 -1.99
C ILE A 266 -4.18 14.54 -1.88
N ARG A 267 -5.44 14.66 -2.33
CA ARG A 267 -6.44 13.60 -2.26
C ARG A 267 -6.72 13.01 -3.62
N VAL A 268 -6.76 11.68 -3.65
CA VAL A 268 -6.91 10.88 -4.85
C VAL A 268 -7.98 9.84 -4.61
N HIS A 269 -9.00 9.84 -5.46
CA HIS A 269 -10.16 8.95 -5.36
C HIS A 269 -10.17 8.02 -6.57
N PRO A 270 -9.84 6.73 -6.41
CA PRO A 270 -10.11 5.70 -7.43
C PRO A 270 -11.59 5.54 -7.69
N SER A 271 -11.97 5.49 -8.97
CA SER A 271 -13.29 5.05 -9.39
C SER A 271 -13.13 3.71 -10.11
N LEU A 272 -13.81 2.65 -9.67
CA LEU A 272 -13.73 1.36 -10.36
C LEU A 272 -14.31 1.40 -11.78
N SER A 273 -15.39 2.15 -11.97
CA SER A 273 -16.09 2.34 -13.23
C SER A 273 -16.93 3.63 -13.17
N GLU A 274 -17.62 4.01 -14.24
CA GLU A 274 -18.61 5.11 -14.20
C GLU A 274 -19.72 4.87 -13.17
N SER A 275 -20.05 3.60 -12.89
CA SER A 275 -21.07 3.23 -11.92
C SER A 275 -20.52 2.98 -10.51
N GLY A 276 -19.19 2.99 -10.33
CA GLY A 276 -18.52 2.78 -9.05
C GLY A 276 -18.59 1.34 -8.52
N TYR A 277 -18.79 0.35 -9.40
CA TYR A 277 -18.73 -1.08 -9.07
C TYR A 277 -18.22 -1.91 -10.26
N LEU A 278 -17.80 -3.15 -9.98
CA LEU A 278 -17.42 -4.17 -10.97
C LEU A 278 -17.98 -5.53 -10.56
N PRO A 279 -18.26 -6.46 -11.49
CA PRO A 279 -18.34 -7.88 -11.16
C PRO A 279 -17.05 -8.34 -10.45
N ALA A 280 -17.15 -9.22 -9.46
CA ALA A 280 -16.00 -9.63 -8.65
C ALA A 280 -14.83 -10.17 -9.50
N ARG A 281 -15.11 -10.92 -10.57
CA ARG A 281 -14.07 -11.39 -11.51
C ARG A 281 -13.26 -10.25 -12.12
N ASP A 282 -13.94 -9.18 -12.54
CA ASP A 282 -13.29 -8.03 -13.15
C ASP A 282 -12.56 -7.20 -12.10
N TYR A 283 -13.11 -7.12 -10.89
CA TYR A 283 -12.49 -6.47 -9.74
C TYR A 283 -11.15 -7.11 -9.35
N TYR A 284 -11.10 -8.44 -9.15
CA TYR A 284 -9.85 -9.12 -8.82
C TYR A 284 -8.83 -9.11 -9.97
N ALA A 285 -9.29 -9.07 -11.22
CA ALA A 285 -8.41 -8.84 -12.37
C ALA A 285 -7.85 -7.41 -12.36
N TYR A 286 -8.67 -6.40 -12.05
CA TYR A 286 -8.25 -5.01 -11.91
C TYR A 286 -7.23 -4.82 -10.80
N LEU A 287 -7.41 -5.43 -9.63
CA LEU A 287 -6.46 -5.36 -8.52
C LEU A 287 -5.04 -5.80 -8.93
N LYS A 288 -4.91 -6.80 -9.81
CA LYS A 288 -3.61 -7.27 -10.32
C LYS A 288 -2.88 -6.23 -11.19
N THR A 289 -3.58 -5.23 -11.70
CA THR A 289 -2.99 -4.13 -12.46
C THR A 289 -2.42 -3.02 -11.58
N ILE A 290 -2.80 -3.02 -10.30
CA ILE A 290 -2.35 -2.04 -9.31
C ILE A 290 -0.95 -2.44 -8.84
N SER A 291 0.00 -1.52 -9.00
CA SER A 291 1.37 -1.70 -8.53
C SER A 291 1.84 -0.47 -7.76
N ASN A 292 2.51 0.48 -8.42
CA ASN A 292 2.94 1.72 -7.81
C ASN A 292 2.03 2.86 -8.21
N VAL A 293 1.55 3.63 -7.24
CA VAL A 293 0.86 4.91 -7.48
C VAL A 293 1.85 6.03 -7.24
N LYS A 294 1.85 7.04 -8.11
CA LYS A 294 2.75 8.17 -8.01
C LYS A 294 2.02 9.49 -8.21
N ILE A 295 2.29 10.45 -7.34
CA ILE A 295 1.87 11.84 -7.47
C ILE A 295 3.09 12.69 -7.77
N SER A 296 3.09 13.34 -8.93
CA SER A 296 4.08 14.35 -9.28
C SER A 296 3.53 15.73 -8.97
N VAL A 297 4.30 16.52 -8.23
CA VAL A 297 4.03 17.91 -7.87
C VAL A 297 5.11 18.78 -8.49
N GLU A 298 4.73 19.62 -9.45
CA GLU A 298 5.63 20.60 -10.06
C GLU A 298 5.28 22.02 -9.59
N GLY A 299 6.30 22.86 -9.43
CA GLY A 299 6.16 24.28 -9.07
C GLY A 299 6.65 24.64 -7.67
N LEU A 300 7.08 23.66 -6.86
CA LEU A 300 7.81 23.93 -5.63
C LEU A 300 9.16 24.57 -5.94
N LEU A 301 9.61 25.48 -5.08
CA LEU A 301 10.88 26.19 -5.29
C LEU A 301 11.67 26.39 -4.01
N VAL A 302 12.99 26.31 -4.11
CA VAL A 302 13.91 26.68 -3.02
C VAL A 302 13.96 28.20 -2.94
N ASN A 303 13.58 28.77 -1.80
CA ASN A 303 13.49 30.21 -1.60
C ASN A 303 14.67 30.78 -0.81
N SER A 304 14.72 32.10 -0.65
CA SER A 304 15.82 32.81 0.02
C SER A 304 15.89 32.62 1.53
N GLU A 305 14.87 32.02 2.16
CA GLU A 305 14.89 31.68 3.58
C GLU A 305 15.54 30.32 3.85
N ALA A 306 15.90 29.58 2.81
CA ALA A 306 16.65 28.36 2.92
C ALA A 306 18.00 28.61 3.60
N ALA A 307 18.28 27.85 4.66
CA ALA A 307 19.56 27.92 5.35
C ALA A 307 20.66 27.33 4.45
N VAL A 308 21.63 28.17 4.09
CA VAL A 308 22.73 27.78 3.21
C VAL A 308 23.71 26.86 3.93
N ASN A 309 24.16 25.83 3.23
CA ASN A 309 25.02 24.74 3.70
C ASN A 309 24.41 23.87 4.81
N GLU A 310 23.10 24.01 5.05
CA GLU A 310 22.33 23.17 5.97
C GLU A 310 21.45 22.20 5.19
N ASN A 311 21.09 21.11 5.87
CA ASN A 311 20.16 20.13 5.34
C ASN A 311 18.73 20.70 5.43
N ILE A 312 18.00 20.62 4.32
CA ILE A 312 16.57 20.86 4.26
C ILE A 312 15.90 19.52 3.97
N THR A 313 14.95 19.15 4.82
CA THR A 313 14.25 17.87 4.74
C THR A 313 12.77 18.10 4.46
N ILE A 314 12.30 17.57 3.33
CA ILE A 314 10.88 17.40 3.06
C ILE A 314 10.48 16.07 3.68
N THR A 315 9.40 16.05 4.47
CA THR A 315 8.83 14.79 4.98
C THR A 315 7.44 14.59 4.43
N GLY A 316 6.95 13.36 4.48
CA GLY A 316 5.58 13.09 4.09
C GLY A 316 4.98 11.86 4.75
N SER A 317 3.69 11.70 4.51
CA SER A 317 2.89 10.56 4.93
C SER A 317 1.97 10.19 3.78
N VAL A 318 1.76 8.89 3.56
CA VAL A 318 0.70 8.40 2.67
C VAL A 318 -0.21 7.50 3.46
N VAL A 319 -1.49 7.81 3.45
CA VAL A 319 -2.53 7.02 4.11
C VAL A 319 -3.60 6.65 3.11
N GLY A 320 -4.28 5.54 3.35
CA GLY A 320 -5.36 5.11 2.48
C GLY A 320 -6.44 4.32 3.20
N VAL A 321 -7.62 4.32 2.59
CA VAL A 321 -8.73 3.46 2.94
C VAL A 321 -9.21 2.71 1.71
N GLN A 322 -9.43 1.42 1.86
CA GLN A 322 -10.20 0.61 0.93
C GLN A 322 -11.53 0.29 1.61
N ASP A 323 -12.56 1.07 1.32
CA ASP A 323 -13.94 0.81 1.72
C ASP A 323 -14.63 0.05 0.59
N GLU A 324 -15.06 -1.17 0.86
CA GLU A 324 -15.63 -2.09 -0.13
C GLU A 324 -16.95 -2.69 0.35
N LEU A 325 -17.85 -2.93 -0.60
CA LEU A 325 -19.09 -3.66 -0.44
C LEU A 325 -19.09 -4.85 -1.40
N VAL A 326 -19.28 -6.04 -0.86
CA VAL A 326 -19.58 -7.27 -1.59
C VAL A 326 -21.09 -7.49 -1.54
N THR A 327 -21.71 -7.74 -2.70
CA THR A 327 -23.15 -8.02 -2.81
C THR A 327 -23.41 -8.93 -4.01
N ASP A 328 -24.39 -9.82 -3.94
CA ASP A 328 -24.85 -10.63 -5.08
C ASP A 328 -25.88 -9.89 -5.97
N SER A 329 -26.22 -8.65 -5.62
CA SER A 329 -27.21 -7.84 -6.33
C SER A 329 -26.57 -6.66 -7.06
N MET A 330 -26.64 -6.69 -8.40
CA MET A 330 -26.18 -5.59 -9.25
C MET A 330 -26.87 -4.25 -8.92
N GLU A 331 -28.16 -4.31 -8.60
CA GLU A 331 -28.92 -3.09 -8.27
C GLU A 331 -28.47 -2.48 -6.95
N VAL A 332 -28.12 -3.31 -5.96
CA VAL A 332 -27.54 -2.88 -4.68
C VAL A 332 -26.16 -2.27 -4.91
N ALA A 333 -25.26 -2.94 -5.65
CA ALA A 333 -23.93 -2.41 -5.96
C ALA A 333 -23.99 -1.05 -6.70
N LYS A 334 -24.94 -0.93 -7.65
CA LYS A 334 -25.12 0.29 -8.44
C LYS A 334 -25.65 1.44 -7.58
N LYS A 335 -26.76 1.21 -6.86
CA LYS A 335 -27.45 2.27 -6.11
C LYS A 335 -26.81 2.54 -4.75
N LYS A 336 -26.01 1.61 -4.22
CA LYS A 336 -25.34 1.67 -2.91
C LYS A 336 -26.34 1.89 -1.77
N ILE A 337 -27.49 1.25 -1.91
CA ILE A 337 -28.62 1.23 -0.97
C ILE A 337 -29.37 -0.09 -1.10
N GLY A 338 -30.12 -0.44 -0.05
CA GLY A 338 -30.76 -1.74 0.09
C GLY A 338 -29.80 -2.70 0.79
N ALA A 339 -30.29 -3.48 1.74
CA ALA A 339 -29.49 -4.45 2.47
C ALA A 339 -30.11 -5.84 2.28
N GLY A 340 -29.36 -6.75 1.66
CA GLY A 340 -29.58 -8.19 1.67
C GLY A 340 -28.86 -8.87 2.84
N SER A 341 -29.18 -10.14 3.07
CA SER A 341 -28.52 -10.96 4.11
C SER A 341 -27.04 -11.21 3.84
N ASP A 342 -26.63 -11.15 2.58
CA ASP A 342 -25.29 -11.53 2.10
C ASP A 342 -24.45 -10.30 1.71
N ASP A 343 -24.94 -9.09 1.98
CA ASP A 343 -24.21 -7.85 1.74
C ASP A 343 -23.18 -7.61 2.84
N VAL A 344 -21.90 -7.50 2.46
CA VAL A 344 -20.79 -7.34 3.41
C VAL A 344 -19.98 -6.11 3.05
N ARG A 345 -19.99 -5.10 3.94
CA ARG A 345 -19.10 -3.94 3.84
C ARG A 345 -17.89 -4.11 4.75
N ALA A 346 -16.70 -3.78 4.26
CA ALA A 346 -15.49 -3.74 5.05
C ALA A 346 -14.62 -2.54 4.68
N ALA A 347 -13.86 -2.02 5.65
CA ALA A 347 -12.93 -0.92 5.44
C ALA A 347 -11.53 -1.29 5.94
N TYR A 348 -10.53 -1.18 5.07
CA TYR A 348 -9.12 -1.48 5.37
C TYR A 348 -8.31 -0.21 5.34
N PHE A 349 -7.50 0.00 6.36
CA PHE A 349 -6.68 1.20 6.47
C PHE A 349 -5.20 0.89 6.27
N PHE A 350 -4.46 1.85 5.74
CA PHE A 350 -3.02 1.80 5.81
C PHE A 350 -2.39 3.15 6.09
N ALA A 351 -1.21 3.09 6.69
CA ALA A 351 -0.24 4.18 6.71
C ALA A 351 1.09 3.63 6.17
N ALA A 352 1.58 4.24 5.09
CA ALA A 352 2.78 3.78 4.41
C ALA A 352 4.05 4.08 5.24
N LYS A 353 4.99 3.13 5.24
CA LYS A 353 6.33 3.29 5.80
C LYS A 353 7.32 3.67 4.70
N GLN A 354 8.42 4.34 5.03
CA GLN A 354 9.50 4.51 4.05
C GLN A 354 10.11 3.17 3.65
N SER A 355 10.36 2.95 2.36
CA SER A 355 11.02 1.72 1.92
C SER A 355 12.51 1.75 2.29
N ILE A 356 13.12 0.56 2.46
CA ILE A 356 14.57 0.47 2.71
C ILE A 356 15.34 1.02 1.50
N SER A 357 14.88 0.71 0.28
CA SER A 357 15.54 1.15 -0.96
C SER A 357 15.41 2.65 -1.22
N GLY A 358 14.31 3.27 -0.77
CA GLY A 358 14.04 4.70 -0.92
C GLY A 358 14.41 5.53 0.31
N ARG A 359 15.06 4.91 1.30
CA ARG A 359 15.46 5.58 2.54
C ARG A 359 16.46 6.68 2.27
N ASP A 360 16.11 7.89 2.65
CA ASP A 360 16.98 9.07 2.64
C ASP A 360 18.25 8.81 3.46
N ALA A 361 19.41 9.12 2.88
CA ALA A 361 20.70 8.96 3.54
C ALA A 361 20.83 9.79 4.84
N ALA A 362 20.06 10.87 4.96
CA ALA A 362 20.01 11.72 6.14
C ALA A 362 18.89 11.34 7.13
N ALA A 363 18.08 10.32 6.83
CA ALA A 363 16.97 9.92 7.69
C ALA A 363 17.46 9.57 9.11
N PRO A 364 16.75 9.99 10.19
CA PRO A 364 17.10 9.62 11.55
C PRO A 364 17.09 8.09 11.73
N GLN A 365 18.16 7.54 12.31
CA GLN A 365 18.32 6.09 12.50
C GLN A 365 17.23 5.48 13.41
N ASP A 366 16.73 6.26 14.35
CA ASP A 366 15.65 5.89 15.27
C ASP A 366 14.24 6.02 14.65
N LYS A 367 14.13 6.57 13.42
CA LYS A 367 12.87 6.78 12.70
C LYS A 367 12.84 6.11 11.33
N PRO A 368 13.05 4.78 11.24
CA PRO A 368 13.16 4.06 9.96
C PRO A 368 11.92 4.15 9.05
N ASN A 369 10.74 4.45 9.59
CA ASN A 369 9.50 4.50 8.81
C ASN A 369 9.19 5.90 8.27
N LEU A 370 9.93 6.93 8.69
CA LEU A 370 9.66 8.33 8.34
C LEU A 370 9.99 8.57 6.87
N ILE A 371 8.97 8.79 6.04
CA ILE A 371 9.19 9.14 4.64
C ILE A 371 9.80 10.53 4.58
N SER A 372 11.02 10.60 4.04
CA SER A 372 11.84 11.82 4.02
C SER A 372 12.64 11.91 2.73
N TYR A 373 12.97 13.15 2.36
CA TYR A 373 13.90 13.50 1.30
C TYR A 373 14.70 14.72 1.78
N THR A 374 16.03 14.59 1.83
CA THR A 374 16.92 15.63 2.34
C THR A 374 17.91 16.07 1.29
N PHE A 375 18.12 17.38 1.20
CA PHE A 375 19.12 17.99 0.34
C PHE A 375 19.80 19.16 1.05
N LYS A 376 20.97 19.57 0.56
CA LYS A 376 21.64 20.79 1.04
C LYS A 376 21.37 21.96 0.12
N VAL A 377 21.27 23.16 0.69
CA VAL A 377 21.17 24.39 -0.11
C VAL A 377 22.54 25.04 -0.28
N ASN A 378 23.01 25.13 -1.51
CA ASN A 378 24.21 25.88 -1.82
C ASN A 378 23.89 27.37 -1.98
N ARG A 379 24.87 28.26 -1.74
CA ARG A 379 24.74 29.63 -2.25
C ARG A 379 24.54 29.55 -3.75
N ALA A 380 23.63 30.36 -4.28
CA ALA A 380 23.62 30.64 -5.71
C ALA A 380 25.05 31.02 -6.11
N ALA A 381 25.57 30.46 -7.20
CA ALA A 381 26.80 30.96 -7.78
C ALA A 381 26.61 32.47 -7.93
N GLU A 382 27.47 33.27 -7.27
CA GLU A 382 27.48 34.69 -7.56
C GLU A 382 27.65 34.78 -9.06
N ASN A 383 26.62 35.29 -9.75
CA ASN A 383 26.80 35.78 -11.09
C ASN A 383 27.89 36.83 -10.95
N THR A 384 29.13 36.45 -11.24
CA THR A 384 30.23 37.38 -11.42
C THR A 384 29.89 38.15 -12.68
N THR A 385 29.00 39.13 -12.57
CA THR A 385 29.05 40.30 -13.43
C THR A 385 30.47 40.82 -13.26
N PRO A 386 31.30 40.84 -14.32
CA PRO A 386 32.60 41.47 -14.22
C PRO A 386 32.33 42.96 -14.05
N SER A 387 32.37 43.45 -12.82
CA SER A 387 32.59 44.86 -12.55
C SER A 387 34.00 45.16 -13.00
N ASN A 388 34.15 45.60 -14.26
CA ASN A 388 35.38 46.24 -14.70
C ASN A 388 35.12 47.72 -14.90
N HIS A 389 35.48 48.48 -13.86
CA HIS A 389 35.97 49.84 -14.01
C HIS A 389 37.05 49.90 -15.10
N GLY A 390 36.97 50.95 -15.91
CA GLY A 390 37.75 51.12 -17.12
C GLY A 390 39.26 50.97 -16.90
N LYS A 391 39.86 50.11 -17.72
CA LYS A 391 41.21 50.29 -18.27
C LYS A 391 41.32 49.47 -19.56
N THR A 392 41.62 50.20 -20.63
CA THR A 392 41.86 49.71 -21.99
C THR A 392 43.06 48.76 -22.02
N VAL A 393 42.86 47.55 -22.55
CA VAL A 393 43.96 46.69 -23.00
C VAL A 393 43.65 46.16 -24.40
N LYS A 394 44.67 46.26 -25.25
CA LYS A 394 44.71 46.06 -26.70
C LYS A 394 44.18 44.71 -27.17
N VAL A 395 43.44 44.76 -28.28
CA VAL A 395 43.13 43.63 -29.16
C VAL A 395 44.43 42.97 -29.64
N VAL A 396 44.63 41.69 -29.34
CA VAL A 396 45.63 40.83 -29.98
C VAL A 396 44.91 39.71 -30.73
N LYS A 397 45.26 39.58 -32.01
CA LYS A 397 44.74 38.63 -32.99
C LYS A 397 44.74 37.18 -32.49
N LYS A 398 43.66 36.48 -32.84
CA LYS A 398 43.57 35.01 -32.92
C LYS A 398 44.82 34.41 -33.57
N THR A 399 45.46 33.48 -32.88
CA THR A 399 46.36 32.49 -33.49
C THR A 399 45.96 31.11 -32.99
N LYS A 400 45.83 30.18 -33.94
CA LYS A 400 45.25 28.84 -33.84
C LYS A 400 45.87 27.98 -32.73
N THR A 401 45.04 27.22 -32.03
CA THR A 401 45.43 25.97 -31.33
C THR A 401 44.97 24.75 -32.15
N PRO A 402 45.65 23.58 -32.00
CA PRO A 402 45.60 22.48 -32.96
C PRO A 402 44.35 21.62 -32.80
N LYS A 403 43.98 20.93 -33.90
CA LYS A 403 43.05 19.79 -33.89
C LYS A 403 43.83 18.52 -33.56
N THR A 404 43.48 17.89 -32.45
CA THR A 404 43.61 16.44 -32.15
C THR A 404 42.36 16.14 -31.31
N GLY A 405 41.36 15.35 -31.71
CA GLY A 405 41.36 14.16 -32.55
C GLY A 405 41.72 12.96 -31.68
N ASP A 406 40.78 12.49 -30.85
CA ASP A 406 40.78 11.15 -30.26
C ASP A 406 39.33 10.66 -30.15
N ASP A 407 38.89 9.96 -31.20
CA ASP A 407 37.73 9.09 -31.26
C ASP A 407 38.07 7.73 -30.61
N ALA A 408 38.49 7.75 -29.34
CA ALA A 408 38.79 6.55 -28.58
C ALA A 408 37.83 6.47 -27.39
N ASP A 409 36.60 6.02 -27.65
CA ASP A 409 35.88 5.13 -26.71
C ASP A 409 34.55 4.58 -27.24
N ILE A 410 34.05 5.02 -28.39
CA ILE A 410 32.78 4.49 -28.93
C ILE A 410 32.95 3.05 -29.47
N MET A 411 34.14 2.68 -29.96
CA MET A 411 34.44 1.32 -30.44
C MET A 411 34.64 0.31 -29.29
N LEU A 412 35.01 0.74 -28.08
CA LEU A 412 35.19 -0.14 -26.92
C LEU A 412 33.83 -0.61 -26.37
N TYR A 413 32.81 0.25 -26.38
CA TYR A 413 31.44 -0.11 -25.98
C TYR A 413 30.72 -0.99 -27.01
N VAL A 414 30.98 -0.81 -28.30
CA VAL A 414 30.40 -1.67 -29.35
C VAL A 414 31.04 -3.07 -29.35
N LEU A 415 32.33 -3.20 -29.01
CA LEU A 415 32.98 -4.50 -28.86
C LEU A 415 32.50 -5.26 -27.60
N LEU A 416 32.23 -4.55 -26.49
CA LEU A 416 31.73 -5.14 -25.24
C LEU A 416 30.27 -5.62 -25.33
N LEU A 417 29.43 -4.97 -26.13
CA LEU A 417 28.06 -5.42 -26.41
C LEU A 417 27.98 -6.53 -27.47
N GLY A 418 29.05 -6.74 -28.25
CA GLY A 418 29.16 -7.84 -29.23
C GLY A 418 29.55 -9.20 -28.64
N VAL A 419 30.08 -9.25 -27.40
CA VAL A 419 30.57 -10.51 -26.77
C VAL A 419 29.56 -11.14 -25.80
N SER A 420 28.47 -10.46 -25.46
CA SER A 420 27.40 -11.01 -24.59
C SER A 420 26.22 -11.65 -25.35
N GLY A 421 26.28 -11.70 -26.69
CA GLY A 421 25.23 -12.29 -27.54
C GLY A 421 25.46 -13.72 -28.03
N ALA A 422 26.54 -14.41 -27.62
CA ALA A 422 26.92 -15.72 -28.18
C ALA A 422 27.14 -16.85 -27.14
N ILE A 423 26.58 -16.73 -25.94
CA ILE A 423 26.56 -17.83 -24.95
C ILE A 423 25.13 -18.03 -24.44
N LEU A 424 24.22 -18.49 -25.33
CA LEU A 424 22.96 -19.14 -24.93
C LEU A 424 22.30 -19.93 -26.08
N THR A 425 23.10 -20.51 -26.98
CA THR A 425 22.60 -21.37 -28.08
C THR A 425 23.42 -22.66 -28.26
N GLY A 426 24.09 -23.16 -27.21
CA GLY A 426 25.06 -24.26 -27.35
C GLY A 426 25.10 -25.32 -26.25
N VAL A 427 24.00 -25.65 -25.55
CA VAL A 427 23.99 -26.77 -24.56
C VAL A 427 22.88 -27.80 -24.77
N SER A 428 22.03 -27.70 -25.80
CA SER A 428 20.95 -28.67 -26.04
C SER A 428 21.29 -29.80 -27.03
N TYR A 429 22.53 -29.90 -27.49
CA TYR A 429 22.93 -30.92 -28.46
C TYR A 429 24.21 -31.63 -28.02
N PHE A 430 24.09 -32.60 -27.12
CA PHE A 430 24.88 -33.85 -27.07
C PHE A 430 24.61 -34.57 -25.75
N ARG A 431 23.63 -35.51 -25.75
CA ARG A 431 23.70 -36.79 -25.01
C ARG A 431 22.47 -37.65 -25.29
N ARG A 432 22.49 -38.29 -26.47
CA ARG A 432 21.89 -39.61 -26.68
C ARG A 432 22.86 -40.44 -27.51
N ARG A 433 23.58 -41.36 -26.86
CA ARG A 433 23.42 -42.82 -27.05
C ARG A 433 24.55 -43.64 -26.43
N LYS A 434 24.09 -44.63 -25.63
CA LYS A 434 24.49 -46.05 -25.50
C LYS A 434 25.89 -46.39 -24.96
N VAL A 435 25.91 -47.27 -23.96
CA VAL A 435 26.37 -48.69 -23.89
C VAL A 435 25.98 -49.14 -22.45
N SER A 436 25.45 -50.30 -22.07
CA SER A 436 25.21 -51.64 -22.61
C SER A 436 23.86 -52.15 -22.08
#